data_AF-A0A7S0X0C2-F1
#
_entry.id   AF-A0A7S0X0C2-F1
#
_cell.length_a   1.000
_cell.length_b   1.000
_cell.length_c   1.000
_cell.angle_alpha   90.00
_cell.angle_beta   90.00
_cell.angle_gamma   90.00
#
_symmetry.space_group_name_H-M   'P 1'
#
loop_
_entity.id
_entity.type
_entity.pdbx_description
1 polymer ?
#
loop_
_entity_poly.entity_id
_entity_poly.type
_entity_poly.pdbx_seq_one_letter_code
_entity_poly.pdbx_strand_id
1 'polypeptide(L)'
;MVRISRWGQQLLLPLLLLAAAQQGWAEEDAPPDQYGSDWGVAEMDPTAALGIFPYCSCEQYRCDQGPYRLQYVGRSETTNFVDMCFQINTVPCNPSNICCNKLSANLEKIEFEVVKQCKDGFVSSTINGQVKTTYFDTDFATGKIRITAVRLNSVTAKQSIVCLRLRRTSACTTPATLAENGDGSFKYGTFESSNHRCCAICNTQLPPPPKPPSPSPPPPRPPPP
;
A
#
# COMPACT_ATOMS: atom_id res chain seq x y z
N MET A 1 14.62 -9.79 71.20
CA MET A 1 14.71 -10.98 72.07
C MET A 1 13.32 -11.35 72.56
N VAL A 2 13.11 -12.64 72.84
CA VAL A 2 11.90 -13.32 73.36
C VAL A 2 10.96 -13.90 72.28
N ARG A 3 11.08 -15.24 72.13
CA ARG A 3 10.13 -16.21 71.56
C ARG A 3 9.05 -16.58 72.59
N ILE A 4 7.94 -17.18 72.14
CA ILE A 4 7.14 -18.33 72.69
C ILE A 4 5.71 -18.18 72.12
N SER A 5 5.28 -18.95 71.12
CA SER A 5 4.71 -20.32 71.13
C SER A 5 3.39 -20.49 71.91
N ARG A 6 2.28 -20.77 71.21
CA ARG A 6 1.32 -21.86 71.53
C ARG A 6 0.31 -22.10 70.38
N TRP A 7 0.27 -23.33 69.82
CA TRP A 7 -0.78 -24.36 70.02
C TRP A 7 -2.20 -23.77 69.88
N GLY A 8 -3.05 -24.06 68.89
CA GLY A 8 -3.33 -25.31 68.20
C GLY A 8 -4.78 -25.71 68.55
N GLN A 9 -5.73 -25.59 67.62
CA GLN A 9 -6.98 -26.37 67.63
C GLN A 9 -7.70 -26.30 66.27
N GLN A 10 -7.82 -27.47 65.66
CA GLN A 10 -8.59 -27.79 64.46
C GLN A 10 -10.09 -27.64 64.70
N LEU A 11 -10.84 -27.27 63.65
CA LEU A 11 -12.25 -27.66 63.48
C LEU A 11 -12.63 -27.62 61.98
N LEU A 12 -12.61 -28.84 61.41
CA LEU A 12 -13.55 -29.45 60.46
C LEU A 12 -14.11 -28.65 59.25
N LEU A 13 -13.74 -29.15 58.07
CA LEU A 13 -14.42 -28.97 56.77
C LEU A 13 -15.89 -29.41 56.81
N PRO A 14 -16.69 -28.93 55.83
CA PRO A 14 -17.25 -29.91 54.90
C PRO A 14 -16.91 -29.60 53.44
N LEU A 15 -16.64 -30.70 52.73
CA LEU A 15 -16.52 -30.82 51.29
C LEU A 15 -17.74 -30.20 50.58
N LEU A 16 -17.48 -29.30 49.63
CA LEU A 16 -18.38 -29.02 48.52
C LEU A 16 -17.68 -29.46 47.24
N LEU A 17 -18.15 -30.59 46.72
CA LEU A 17 -17.90 -31.06 45.35
C LEU A 17 -18.46 -30.01 44.39
N LEU A 18 -17.59 -29.35 43.61
CA LEU A 18 -18.00 -28.75 42.34
C LEU A 18 -17.37 -29.53 41.19
N ALA A 19 -18.25 -29.95 40.31
CA ALA A 19 -18.00 -30.71 39.11
C ALA A 19 -17.09 -29.97 38.12
N ALA A 20 -16.40 -30.78 37.32
CA ALA A 20 -15.54 -30.40 36.22
C ALA A 20 -16.24 -29.50 35.19
N ALA A 21 -15.51 -28.50 34.73
CA ALA A 21 -15.59 -28.00 33.35
C ALA A 21 -14.16 -27.62 32.93
N GLN A 22 -13.44 -28.56 32.33
CA GLN A 22 -12.27 -28.25 31.53
C GLN A 22 -12.77 -27.52 30.28
N GLN A 23 -12.60 -26.20 30.25
CA GLN A 23 -12.70 -25.47 29.00
C GLN A 23 -11.36 -25.66 28.29
N GLY A 24 -11.35 -26.62 27.37
CA GLY A 24 -10.33 -26.72 26.35
C GLY A 24 -10.29 -25.40 25.61
N TRP A 25 -9.09 -24.81 25.58
CA TRP A 25 -8.80 -23.69 24.70
C TRP A 25 -8.69 -24.34 23.32
N ALA A 26 -9.81 -24.30 22.58
CA ALA A 26 -9.76 -24.53 21.16
C ALA A 26 -8.86 -23.45 20.60
N GLU A 27 -7.71 -23.87 20.09
CA GLU A 27 -6.91 -23.12 19.14
C GLU A 27 -7.87 -22.77 18.00
N GLU A 28 -8.34 -21.52 17.95
CA GLU A 28 -9.23 -21.07 16.89
C GLU A 28 -8.35 -20.94 15.65
N ASP A 29 -8.41 -21.99 14.83
CA ASP A 29 -7.76 -22.12 13.54
C ASP A 29 -7.83 -20.79 12.78
N ALA A 30 -6.67 -20.17 12.56
CA ALA A 30 -6.52 -19.08 11.63
C ALA A 30 -7.10 -19.54 10.27
N PRO A 31 -8.07 -18.82 9.67
CA PRO A 31 -8.65 -19.25 8.42
C PRO A 31 -7.56 -19.29 7.34
N PRO A 32 -7.49 -20.39 6.56
CA PRO A 32 -6.48 -20.57 5.54
C PRO A 32 -6.70 -19.58 4.40
N ASP A 33 -5.67 -18.82 4.08
CA ASP A 33 -5.16 -18.54 2.74
C ASP A 33 -6.20 -18.45 1.61
N GLN A 34 -7.24 -17.63 1.76
CA GLN A 34 -8.07 -17.19 0.62
C GLN A 34 -7.52 -15.89 0.02
N TYR A 35 -6.24 -15.89 -0.34
CA TYR A 35 -5.68 -14.90 -1.27
C TYR A 35 -6.01 -15.33 -2.71
N GLY A 36 -7.31 -15.41 -3.00
CA GLY A 36 -7.83 -15.55 -4.35
C GLY A 36 -7.70 -14.22 -5.08
N SER A 37 -7.28 -14.30 -6.34
CA SER A 37 -6.97 -13.19 -7.26
C SER A 37 -8.17 -12.34 -7.70
N ASP A 38 -9.13 -12.08 -6.81
CA ASP A 38 -10.34 -11.30 -7.06
C ASP A 38 -10.52 -10.30 -5.90
N TRP A 39 -9.93 -9.12 -6.04
CA TRP A 39 -9.97 -8.05 -5.04
C TRP A 39 -11.34 -7.35 -5.01
N GLY A 40 -12.38 -8.11 -4.65
CA GLY A 40 -13.71 -7.62 -4.33
C GLY A 40 -13.77 -6.94 -2.96
N VAL A 41 -13.04 -5.82 -2.78
CA VAL A 41 -13.00 -5.03 -1.52
C VAL A 41 -14.24 -4.14 -1.33
N ALA A 42 -15.44 -4.65 -1.62
CA ALA A 42 -16.66 -3.87 -1.48
C ALA A 42 -17.06 -3.67 -0.01
N GLU A 43 -16.70 -4.60 0.89
CA GLU A 43 -17.14 -4.58 2.30
C GLU A 43 -16.08 -5.23 3.21
N MET A 44 -14.99 -4.53 3.51
CA MET A 44 -14.09 -4.95 4.59
C MET A 44 -14.62 -4.45 5.94
N ASP A 45 -14.63 -5.33 6.94
CA ASP A 45 -14.86 -4.94 8.33
C ASP A 45 -13.91 -3.80 8.71
N PRO A 46 -14.40 -2.69 9.29
CA PRO A 46 -13.57 -1.53 9.64
C PRO A 46 -12.35 -1.88 10.50
N THR A 47 -12.42 -2.95 11.31
CA THR A 47 -11.30 -3.41 12.13
C THR A 47 -10.27 -4.15 11.30
N ALA A 48 -10.72 -5.04 10.40
CA ALA A 48 -9.85 -5.71 9.43
C ALA A 48 -9.11 -4.73 8.50
N ALA A 49 -9.75 -3.62 8.13
CA ALA A 49 -9.15 -2.57 7.30
C ALA A 49 -7.96 -1.82 7.97
N LEU A 50 -7.82 -1.93 9.30
CA LEU A 50 -6.64 -1.40 10.01
C LEU A 50 -5.41 -2.32 9.90
N GLY A 51 -5.62 -3.60 9.57
CA GLY A 51 -4.55 -4.61 9.47
C GLY A 51 -3.88 -4.68 8.10
N ILE A 52 -4.46 -4.05 7.08
CA ILE A 52 -4.00 -4.10 5.69
C ILE A 52 -3.90 -2.70 5.09
N PHE A 53 -3.03 -2.52 4.09
CA PHE A 53 -2.91 -1.25 3.38
C PHE A 53 -4.28 -0.77 2.84
N PRO A 54 -4.66 0.51 3.03
CA PRO A 54 -3.85 1.65 3.48
C PRO A 54 -3.75 1.87 5.00
N TYR A 55 -4.18 0.91 5.81
CA TYR A 55 -4.19 0.95 7.28
C TYR A 55 -5.10 2.04 7.84
N CYS A 56 -6.29 2.19 7.23
CA CYS A 56 -7.33 3.09 7.70
C CYS A 56 -8.72 2.63 7.25
N SER A 57 -9.74 3.06 7.99
CA SER A 57 -11.15 2.83 7.67
C SER A 57 -11.67 3.87 6.69
N CYS A 58 -12.30 3.43 5.60
CA CYS A 58 -12.85 4.26 4.52
C CYS A 58 -14.21 3.71 4.07
N GLU A 59 -15.05 4.54 3.47
CA GLU A 59 -16.36 4.11 2.98
C GLU A 59 -16.25 3.23 1.72
N GLN A 60 -15.17 3.39 0.95
CA GLN A 60 -14.94 2.63 -0.27
C GLN A 60 -13.45 2.51 -0.59
N TYR A 61 -13.05 1.30 -0.97
CA TYR A 61 -11.66 0.96 -1.29
C TYR A 61 -11.45 0.58 -2.76
N ARG A 62 -12.53 0.26 -3.48
CA ARG A 62 -12.43 -0.25 -4.85
C ARG A 62 -11.81 0.76 -5.82
N CYS A 63 -10.81 0.31 -6.57
CA CYS A 63 -10.11 1.10 -7.59
C CYS A 63 -11.06 1.73 -8.63
N ASP A 64 -12.07 0.98 -9.07
CA ASP A 64 -13.01 1.39 -10.12
C ASP A 64 -14.00 2.48 -9.68
N GLN A 65 -14.06 2.80 -8.39
CA GLN A 65 -14.88 3.89 -7.87
C GLN A 65 -14.14 5.24 -7.86
N GLY A 66 -12.82 5.24 -8.01
CA GLY A 66 -11.99 6.45 -8.08
C GLY A 66 -11.54 6.79 -9.52
N PRO A 67 -11.34 8.09 -9.85
CA PRO A 67 -10.99 8.53 -11.20
C PRO A 67 -9.49 8.39 -11.53
N TYR A 68 -8.63 8.06 -10.57
CA TYR A 68 -7.17 8.16 -10.74
C TYR A 68 -6.52 6.80 -10.97
N ARG A 69 -5.63 6.73 -11.97
CA ARG A 69 -4.77 5.57 -12.23
C ARG A 69 -3.32 6.02 -12.33
N LEU A 70 -2.45 5.47 -11.49
CA LEU A 70 -1.02 5.69 -11.59
C LEU A 70 -0.41 4.64 -12.51
N GLN A 71 0.32 5.13 -13.51
CA GLN A 71 1.09 4.31 -14.44
C GLN A 71 2.57 4.56 -14.20
N TYR A 72 3.37 3.52 -14.03
CA TYR A 72 4.82 3.69 -13.94
C TYR A 72 5.36 4.14 -15.32
N VAL A 73 6.01 5.29 -15.37
CA VAL A 73 6.53 5.88 -16.62
C VAL A 73 8.05 5.83 -16.71
N GLY A 74 8.71 5.35 -15.66
CA GLY A 74 10.11 5.01 -15.70
C GLY A 74 10.90 5.59 -14.55
N ARG A 75 12.21 5.52 -14.74
CA ARG A 75 13.23 5.89 -13.77
C ARG A 75 14.12 6.94 -14.40
N SER A 76 14.44 7.98 -13.64
CA SER A 76 15.53 8.90 -13.98
C SER A 76 16.57 8.87 -12.88
N GLU A 77 17.80 9.22 -13.23
CA GLU A 77 18.91 9.13 -12.32
C GLU A 77 19.79 10.37 -12.43
N THR A 78 20.30 10.78 -11.28
CA THR A 78 21.39 11.76 -11.15
C THR A 78 22.56 11.08 -10.44
N THR A 79 23.65 11.82 -10.23
CA THR A 79 24.81 11.33 -9.48
C THR A 79 24.44 10.82 -8.09
N ASN A 80 23.48 11.46 -7.42
CA ASN A 80 23.16 11.19 -6.02
C ASN A 80 21.80 10.53 -5.79
N PHE A 81 20.90 10.65 -6.77
CA PHE A 81 19.50 10.26 -6.60
C PHE A 81 18.97 9.45 -7.76
N VAL A 82 17.96 8.65 -7.43
CA VAL A 82 17.14 7.91 -8.37
C VAL A 82 15.71 8.34 -8.14
N ASP A 83 15.04 8.78 -9.19
CA ASP A 83 13.62 9.10 -9.18
C ASP A 83 12.85 7.99 -9.89
N MET A 84 11.86 7.41 -9.21
CA MET A 84 10.87 6.51 -9.80
C MET A 84 9.57 7.26 -10.01
N CYS A 85 9.13 7.37 -11.25
CA CYS A 85 8.07 8.29 -11.63
C CYS A 85 6.83 7.56 -12.15
N PHE A 86 5.67 8.09 -11.77
CA PHE A 86 4.35 7.61 -12.09
C PHE A 86 3.54 8.74 -12.70
N GLN A 87 2.90 8.49 -13.84
CA GLN A 87 1.95 9.41 -14.44
C GLN A 87 0.56 9.14 -13.88
N ILE A 88 -0.12 10.21 -13.45
CA ILE A 88 -1.52 10.15 -13.10
C ILE A 88 -2.35 10.24 -14.37
N ASN A 89 -3.07 9.18 -14.68
CA ASN A 89 -4.10 9.13 -15.70
C ASN A 89 -5.47 9.29 -15.03
N THR A 90 -6.37 10.03 -15.68
CA THR A 90 -7.75 10.17 -15.25
C THR A 90 -8.66 9.31 -16.11
N VAL A 91 -9.46 8.47 -15.46
CA VAL A 91 -10.44 7.58 -16.11
C VAL A 91 -11.85 8.00 -15.70
N PRO A 92 -12.86 7.80 -16.57
CA PRO A 92 -14.25 8.00 -16.19
C PRO A 92 -14.62 7.10 -15.00
N CYS A 93 -15.42 7.66 -14.08
CA CYS A 93 -16.07 6.93 -13.00
C CYS A 93 -17.52 7.45 -12.85
N ASN A 94 -18.36 6.71 -12.13
CA ASN A 94 -19.75 7.10 -11.93
C ASN A 94 -19.83 8.34 -11.01
N PRO A 95 -20.25 9.53 -11.48
CA PRO A 95 -20.26 10.75 -10.68
C PRO A 95 -21.25 10.72 -9.51
N SER A 96 -22.22 9.81 -9.53
CA SER A 96 -23.13 9.57 -8.40
C SER A 96 -22.46 8.80 -7.25
N ASN A 97 -21.32 8.14 -7.51
CA ASN A 97 -20.51 7.55 -6.44
C ASN A 97 -19.79 8.66 -5.66
N ILE A 98 -19.92 8.62 -4.34
CA ILE A 98 -19.34 9.65 -3.46
C ILE A 98 -17.83 9.79 -3.62
N CYS A 99 -17.12 8.69 -3.88
CA CYS A 99 -15.68 8.68 -4.06
C CYS A 99 -15.25 9.16 -5.42
N CYS A 100 -15.98 8.81 -6.48
CA CYS A 100 -15.75 9.41 -7.79
C CYS A 100 -15.89 10.94 -7.71
N ASN A 101 -16.97 11.42 -7.10
CA ASN A 101 -17.25 12.86 -6.97
C ASN A 101 -16.18 13.58 -6.13
N LYS A 102 -15.90 13.08 -4.93
CA LYS A 102 -14.96 13.73 -3.99
C LYS A 102 -13.53 13.70 -4.50
N LEU A 103 -13.05 12.55 -4.98
CA LEU A 103 -11.70 12.45 -5.54
C LEU A 103 -11.54 13.31 -6.78
N SER A 104 -12.56 13.36 -7.65
CA SER A 104 -12.51 14.23 -8.84
C SER A 104 -12.40 15.71 -8.49
N ALA A 105 -13.03 16.13 -7.39
CA ALA A 105 -12.96 17.51 -6.91
C ALA A 105 -11.63 17.80 -6.20
N ASN A 106 -11.14 16.87 -5.38
CA ASN A 106 -9.95 17.04 -4.56
C ASN A 106 -9.17 15.72 -4.46
N LEU A 107 -7.93 15.73 -4.90
CA LEU A 107 -6.92 14.73 -4.62
C LEU A 107 -5.89 15.37 -3.67
N GLU A 108 -5.99 15.02 -2.40
CA GLU A 108 -5.17 15.64 -1.34
C GLU A 108 -4.01 14.76 -0.90
N LYS A 109 -4.12 13.45 -1.08
CA LYS A 109 -3.10 12.50 -0.62
C LYS A 109 -3.00 11.29 -1.55
N ILE A 110 -1.77 10.83 -1.73
CA ILE A 110 -1.42 9.58 -2.43
C ILE A 110 -0.54 8.77 -1.47
N GLU A 111 -0.84 7.49 -1.31
CA GLU A 111 -0.01 6.58 -0.51
C GLU A 111 0.48 5.42 -1.38
N PHE A 112 1.72 4.99 -1.19
CA PHE A 112 2.29 3.81 -1.82
C PHE A 112 2.65 2.77 -0.76
N GLU A 113 2.27 1.52 -1.01
CA GLU A 113 2.73 0.38 -0.24
C GLU A 113 4.13 -0.03 -0.70
N VAL A 114 5.08 -0.06 0.21
CA VAL A 114 6.50 -0.28 -0.08
C VAL A 114 7.15 -1.12 1.00
N VAL A 115 8.32 -1.69 0.72
CA VAL A 115 9.07 -2.44 1.73
C VAL A 115 9.71 -1.52 2.77
N LYS A 116 9.62 -1.88 4.06
CA LYS A 116 10.07 -1.03 5.18
C LYS A 116 11.55 -0.69 5.14
N GLN A 117 12.39 -1.63 4.69
CA GLN A 117 13.85 -1.43 4.65
C GLN A 117 14.29 -0.25 3.79
N CYS A 118 13.41 0.29 2.94
CA CYS A 118 13.72 1.42 2.08
C CYS A 118 13.68 2.79 2.77
N LYS A 119 13.26 2.86 4.04
CA LYS A 119 13.09 4.12 4.78
C LYS A 119 14.32 5.03 4.70
N ASP A 120 15.50 4.51 5.01
CA ASP A 120 16.74 5.30 5.05
C ASP A 120 17.23 5.72 3.65
N GLY A 121 16.80 4.98 2.64
CA GLY A 121 17.05 5.29 1.24
C GLY A 121 16.11 6.32 0.65
N PHE A 122 14.89 6.46 1.20
CA PHE A 122 13.89 7.41 0.72
C PHE A 122 14.25 8.85 1.12
N VAL A 123 14.02 9.80 0.20
CA VAL A 123 14.42 11.20 0.40
C VAL A 123 13.22 12.12 0.39
N SER A 124 12.41 12.06 -0.67
CA SER A 124 11.25 12.94 -0.84
C SER A 124 10.37 12.44 -1.98
N SER A 125 9.20 13.07 -2.13
CA SER A 125 8.39 12.93 -3.34
C SER A 125 8.16 14.28 -4.00
N THR A 126 7.99 14.25 -5.32
CA THR A 126 7.64 15.43 -6.11
C THR A 126 6.40 15.18 -6.94
N ILE A 127 5.70 16.26 -7.29
CA ILE A 127 4.65 16.25 -8.30
C ILE A 127 4.96 17.36 -9.30
N ASN A 128 5.14 17.00 -10.57
CA ASN A 128 5.59 17.92 -11.63
C ASN A 128 6.86 18.67 -11.23
N GLY A 129 7.81 17.96 -10.59
CA GLY A 129 9.07 18.52 -10.09
C GLY A 129 8.97 19.32 -8.79
N GLN A 130 7.77 19.64 -8.31
CA GLN A 130 7.55 20.36 -7.06
C GLN A 130 7.60 19.40 -5.88
N VAL A 131 8.47 19.65 -4.90
CA VAL A 131 8.56 18.84 -3.68
C VAL A 131 7.25 18.90 -2.89
N LYS A 132 6.80 17.75 -2.41
CA LYS A 132 5.59 17.60 -1.60
C LYS A 132 5.91 17.14 -0.19
N THR A 133 5.02 17.48 0.74
CA THR A 133 5.12 17.00 2.13
C THR A 133 4.93 15.49 2.14
N THR A 134 5.97 14.77 2.51
CA THR A 134 6.00 13.30 2.39
C THR A 134 6.53 12.66 3.67
N TYR A 135 5.98 11.49 4.00
CA TYR A 135 6.37 10.68 5.14
C TYR A 135 6.68 9.25 4.69
N PHE A 136 7.56 8.58 5.42
CA PHE A 136 7.80 7.14 5.28
C PHE A 136 7.46 6.48 6.62
N ASP A 137 6.28 5.88 6.68
CA ASP A 137 5.72 5.25 7.88
C ASP A 137 6.16 3.77 7.92
N THR A 138 6.64 3.32 9.08
CA THR A 138 7.14 1.94 9.30
C THR A 138 6.40 1.17 10.38
N ASP A 139 5.38 1.79 10.99
CA ASP A 139 4.67 1.28 12.15
C ASP A 139 3.57 0.26 11.79
N PHE A 140 3.29 0.09 10.49
CA PHE A 140 2.30 -0.84 9.95
C PHE A 140 2.92 -2.19 9.58
N ALA A 141 2.18 -3.14 9.01
CA ALA A 141 2.76 -4.43 8.58
C ALA A 141 3.82 -4.24 7.48
N THR A 142 3.55 -3.35 6.53
CA THR A 142 4.43 -2.96 5.41
C THR A 142 4.90 -1.52 5.58
N GLY A 143 5.84 -1.07 4.75
CA GLY A 143 6.23 0.33 4.68
C GLY A 143 5.20 1.14 3.89
N LYS A 144 5.08 2.42 4.22
CA LYS A 144 4.14 3.31 3.53
C LYS A 144 4.77 4.65 3.23
N ILE A 145 4.85 5.02 1.95
CA ILE A 145 5.17 6.38 1.55
C ILE A 145 3.87 7.16 1.42
N ARG A 146 3.73 8.22 2.21
CA ARG A 146 2.54 9.06 2.24
C ARG A 146 2.85 10.45 1.73
N ILE A 147 2.33 10.79 0.56
CA ILE A 147 2.45 12.11 -0.08
C ILE A 147 1.19 12.92 0.22
N THR A 148 1.35 14.02 0.93
CA THR A 148 0.25 14.91 1.36
C THR A 148 0.35 16.28 0.69
N ALA A 149 -0.71 17.09 0.83
CA ALA A 149 -0.83 18.38 0.15
C ALA A 149 -0.64 18.25 -1.37
N VAL A 150 -1.23 17.20 -1.95
CA VAL A 150 -1.21 16.95 -3.40
C VAL A 150 -1.92 18.10 -4.11
N ARG A 151 -3.12 18.48 -3.62
CA ARG A 151 -3.92 19.63 -4.07
C ARG A 151 -4.18 19.62 -5.58
N LEU A 152 -4.55 18.46 -6.10
CA LEU A 152 -4.95 18.29 -7.50
C LEU A 152 -6.46 18.03 -7.59
N ASN A 153 -7.02 18.15 -8.78
CA ASN A 153 -8.39 17.74 -9.10
C ASN A 153 -8.38 16.98 -10.44
N SER A 154 -9.53 16.53 -10.94
CA SER A 154 -9.60 15.74 -12.18
C SER A 154 -8.99 16.45 -13.41
N VAL A 155 -8.96 17.78 -13.41
CA VAL A 155 -8.36 18.58 -14.48
C VAL A 155 -6.85 18.69 -14.30
N THR A 156 -6.39 19.10 -13.11
CA THR A 156 -4.96 19.36 -12.86
C THR A 156 -4.15 18.09 -12.59
N ALA A 157 -4.78 17.01 -12.16
CA ALA A 157 -4.12 15.72 -11.97
C ALA A 157 -3.79 15.02 -13.29
N LYS A 158 -4.54 15.29 -14.35
CA LYS A 158 -4.35 14.62 -15.64
C LYS A 158 -2.92 14.84 -16.16
N GLN A 159 -2.22 13.74 -16.43
CA GLN A 159 -0.82 13.69 -16.85
C GLN A 159 0.20 14.29 -15.87
N SER A 160 -0.19 14.58 -14.63
CA SER A 160 0.78 14.97 -13.61
C SER A 160 1.72 13.81 -13.29
N ILE A 161 2.99 14.12 -13.06
CA ILE A 161 4.05 13.16 -12.79
C ILE A 161 4.40 13.19 -11.31
N VAL A 162 4.12 12.09 -10.62
CA VAL A 162 4.51 11.85 -9.23
C VAL A 162 5.83 11.08 -9.24
N CYS A 163 6.88 11.61 -8.62
CA CYS A 163 8.15 10.89 -8.49
C CYS A 163 8.50 10.64 -7.03
N LEU A 164 8.92 9.40 -6.74
CA LEU A 164 9.52 9.00 -5.47
C LEU A 164 11.04 9.08 -5.61
N ARG A 165 11.70 9.89 -4.79
CA ARG A 165 13.14 10.09 -4.82
C ARG A 165 13.84 9.24 -3.77
N LEU A 166 14.84 8.49 -4.21
CA LEU A 166 15.71 7.70 -3.35
C LEU A 166 17.18 8.07 -3.54
N ARG A 167 17.99 7.81 -2.52
CA ARG A 167 19.45 7.86 -2.61
C ARG A 167 19.93 6.80 -3.59
N ARG A 168 20.86 7.15 -4.47
CA ARG A 168 21.46 6.23 -5.45
C ARG A 168 22.16 5.03 -4.78
N THR A 169 22.66 5.21 -3.56
CA THR A 169 23.30 4.15 -2.76
C THR A 169 22.32 3.22 -2.06
N SER A 170 21.01 3.46 -2.15
CA SER A 170 19.98 2.60 -1.56
C SER A 170 19.84 1.29 -2.33
N ALA A 171 19.56 0.21 -1.62
CA ALA A 171 19.17 -1.07 -2.21
C ALA A 171 17.79 -1.02 -2.91
N CYS A 172 17.02 0.05 -2.69
CA CYS A 172 15.64 0.19 -3.16
C CYS A 172 15.47 1.03 -4.43
N THR A 173 16.50 1.09 -5.27
CA THR A 173 16.54 2.00 -6.43
C THR A 173 15.79 1.48 -7.66
N THR A 174 15.12 0.34 -7.55
CA THR A 174 14.27 -0.22 -8.61
C THR A 174 12.84 -0.46 -8.11
N PRO A 175 11.84 -0.51 -9.02
CA PRO A 175 10.47 -0.83 -8.65
C PRO A 175 10.35 -2.14 -7.85
N ALA A 176 10.98 -3.21 -8.31
CA ALA A 176 10.94 -4.52 -7.67
C ALA A 176 11.55 -4.53 -6.26
N THR A 177 12.56 -3.67 -6.02
CA THR A 177 13.20 -3.57 -4.70
C THR A 177 12.51 -2.60 -3.74
N LEU A 178 11.66 -1.70 -4.24
CA LEU A 178 10.93 -0.73 -3.41
C LEU A 178 9.49 -1.18 -3.14
N ALA A 179 8.78 -1.67 -4.14
CA ALA A 179 7.40 -2.07 -3.99
C ALA A 179 7.27 -3.32 -3.10
N GLU A 180 6.27 -3.34 -2.24
CA GLU A 180 6.03 -4.48 -1.35
C GLU A 180 5.79 -5.79 -2.12
N ASN A 181 5.11 -5.72 -3.26
CA ASN A 181 4.80 -6.89 -4.09
C ASN A 181 6.06 -7.58 -4.66
N GLY A 182 7.21 -6.89 -4.72
CA GLY A 182 8.45 -7.43 -5.28
C GLY A 182 8.49 -7.60 -6.80
N ASP A 183 7.36 -7.55 -7.49
CA ASP A 183 7.23 -7.72 -8.95
C ASP A 183 7.41 -6.41 -9.75
N GLY A 184 7.64 -5.30 -9.05
CA GLY A 184 7.77 -3.96 -9.61
C GLY A 184 6.45 -3.19 -9.78
N SER A 185 5.31 -3.83 -9.53
CA SER A 185 4.02 -3.14 -9.40
C SER A 185 3.87 -2.59 -7.98
N PHE A 186 3.32 -1.38 -7.85
CA PHE A 186 3.01 -0.79 -6.57
C PHE A 186 1.51 -0.90 -6.30
N LYS A 187 1.15 -1.29 -5.08
CA LYS A 187 -0.17 -0.98 -4.55
C LYS A 187 -0.16 0.46 -4.05
N TYR A 188 -1.19 1.24 -4.39
CA TYR A 188 -1.30 2.64 -3.98
C TYR A 188 -2.74 3.00 -3.64
N GLY A 189 -2.91 4.00 -2.79
CA GLY A 189 -4.19 4.59 -2.41
C GLY A 189 -4.27 6.05 -2.83
N THR A 190 -5.46 6.49 -3.25
CA THR A 190 -5.77 7.91 -3.50
C THR A 190 -6.87 8.38 -2.58
N PHE A 191 -6.73 9.58 -2.03
CA PHE A 191 -7.60 10.08 -0.97
C PHE A 191 -8.03 11.52 -1.24
N GLU A 192 -9.29 11.80 -0.93
CA GLU A 192 -9.90 13.11 -1.13
C GLU A 192 -9.51 14.11 -0.05
N SER A 193 -9.15 13.62 1.13
CA SER A 193 -8.83 14.44 2.29
C SER A 193 -8.08 13.61 3.35
N SER A 194 -7.70 14.26 4.46
CA SER A 194 -7.18 13.55 5.65
C SER A 194 -8.29 12.87 6.47
N ASN A 195 -9.56 13.06 6.13
CA ASN A 195 -10.69 12.37 6.77
C ASN A 195 -10.95 10.98 6.19
N HIS A 196 -10.23 10.61 5.12
CA HIS A 196 -10.21 9.26 4.53
C HIS A 196 -11.61 8.70 4.19
N ARG A 197 -12.52 9.52 3.66
CA ARG A 197 -13.83 8.99 3.26
C ARG A 197 -13.68 8.03 2.08
N CYS A 198 -12.76 8.34 1.17
CA CYS A 198 -12.54 7.61 -0.06
C CYS A 198 -11.08 7.22 -0.20
N CYS A 199 -10.83 5.93 -0.37
CA CYS A 199 -9.49 5.37 -0.37
C CYS A 199 -9.35 4.41 -1.54
N ALA A 200 -9.52 4.90 -2.76
CA ALA A 200 -9.44 4.03 -3.93
C ALA A 200 -8.04 3.40 -4.00
N ILE A 201 -7.97 2.10 -3.72
CA ILE A 201 -6.77 1.28 -3.72
C ILE A 201 -6.66 0.64 -5.10
N CYS A 202 -5.50 0.78 -5.72
CA CYS A 202 -5.22 0.27 -7.05
C CYS A 202 -3.80 -0.31 -7.11
N ASN A 203 -3.53 -1.08 -8.15
CA ASN A 203 -2.16 -1.45 -8.53
C ASN A 203 -1.69 -0.58 -9.70
N THR A 204 -0.41 -0.23 -9.73
CA THR A 204 0.15 0.52 -10.85
C THR A 204 0.16 -0.33 -12.11
N GLN A 205 -0.16 0.27 -13.23
CA GLN A 205 0.07 -0.36 -14.53
C GLN A 205 1.55 -0.22 -14.88
N LEU A 206 2.21 -1.35 -15.10
CA LEU A 206 3.53 -1.37 -15.70
C LEU A 206 3.41 -0.97 -17.18
N PRO A 207 4.40 -0.25 -17.75
CA PRO A 207 4.40 0.02 -19.17
C PRO A 207 4.47 -1.32 -19.93
N PRO A 208 3.81 -1.43 -21.09
CA PRO A 208 3.93 -2.63 -21.91
C PRO A 208 5.40 -2.85 -22.28
N PRO A 209 5.85 -4.11 -22.41
CA PRO A 209 7.21 -4.41 -22.85
C PRO A 209 7.53 -3.68 -24.16
N PRO A 210 8.77 -3.23 -24.37
CA PRO A 210 9.19 -2.71 -25.67
C PRO A 210 8.85 -3.73 -26.75
N LYS A 211 8.29 -3.27 -27.88
CA LYS A 211 8.05 -4.15 -29.03
C LYS A 211 9.40 -4.75 -29.46
N PRO A 212 9.47 -6.06 -29.78
CA PRO A 212 10.71 -6.67 -30.28
C PRO A 212 11.24 -5.87 -31.49
N PRO A 213 12.57 -5.73 -31.64
CA PRO A 213 13.14 -5.15 -32.84
C PRO A 213 12.62 -5.90 -34.06
N SER A 214 12.20 -5.16 -35.08
CA SER A 214 11.75 -5.76 -36.34
C SER A 214 12.89 -6.62 -36.90
N PRO A 215 12.63 -7.85 -37.41
CA PRO A 215 13.67 -8.67 -37.99
C PRO A 215 14.35 -7.91 -39.13
N SER A 216 15.69 -7.92 -39.16
CA SER A 216 16.46 -7.32 -40.24
C SER A 216 16.01 -7.92 -41.59
N PRO A 217 15.90 -7.10 -42.66
CA PRO A 217 15.59 -7.63 -43.98
C PRO A 217 16.65 -8.67 -44.39
N PRO A 218 16.26 -9.74 -45.10
CA PRO A 218 17.20 -10.74 -45.59
C PRO A 218 18.23 -10.07 -46.52
N PRO A 219 19.49 -10.54 -46.51
CA PRO A 219 20.52 -10.01 -47.39
C PRO A 219 20.11 -10.13 -48.87
N PRO A 220 20.53 -9.19 -49.74
CA PRO A 220 20.26 -9.27 -51.18
C PRO A 220 20.78 -10.60 -51.75
N ARG A 221 20.00 -11.25 -52.61
CA ARG A 221 20.49 -12.44 -53.34
C ARG A 221 21.63 -12.02 -54.27
N PRO A 222 22.70 -12.85 -54.40
CA PRO A 222 23.71 -12.64 -55.42
C PRO A 222 23.10 -12.66 -56.83
N PRO A 223 23.66 -11.91 -57.80
CA PRO A 223 23.23 -11.98 -59.19
C PRO A 223 23.53 -13.38 -59.78
N PRO A 224 22.70 -13.87 -60.74
CA PRO A 224 22.94 -15.14 -61.43
C PRO A 224 24.24 -15.13 -62.27
N PRO A 225 24.89 -16.30 -62.46
CA PRO A 225 26.05 -16.46 -63.34
C PRO A 225 25.72 -16.33 -64.83
#